data_AF-A0A661ENG2-F1
#
_entry.id   AF-A0A661ENG2-F1
#
_cell.length_a   1.000
_cell.length_b   1.000
_cell.length_c   1.000
_cell.angle_alpha   90.00
_cell.angle_beta   90.00
_cell.angle_gamma   90.00
#
_symmetry.space_group_name_H-M   'P 1'
#
loop_
_entity.id
_entity.type
_entity.pdbx_description
1 polymer ?
#
loop_
_entity_poly.entity_id
_entity_poly.type
_entity_poly.pdbx_seq_one_letter_code
_entity_poly.pdbx_strand_id
1 'polypeptide(L)'
;MIQSDGLNLFSGLVYIGIASEYMVTSVGSKISSQRTTVWTDPINHIFTVTFPDVPTATEFFSKGGQIRFSADRTGGFGNMQNTSFSILLGEISIVMFGELATTNSGPTGNGTAIGYDNLTGSYQSIFTANSSADQYTADEYSIEALINGAELTFKVTMTDDGDNTYDEGVDGTITSYIDERRHNTTLSPDYVTTNGLS
;
A
#
# COMPACT_ATOMS: atom_id res chain seq x y z
N MET A 1 27.61 64.09 -23.34
CA MET A 1 26.92 63.16 -22.41
C MET A 1 25.42 63.29 -22.65
N ILE A 2 24.92 62.59 -23.66
CA ILE A 2 23.51 62.19 -23.83
C ILE A 2 23.58 60.83 -24.52
N GLN A 3 23.04 59.82 -23.85
CA GLN A 3 22.86 58.45 -24.33
C GLN A 3 21.40 58.34 -24.78
N SER A 4 21.16 57.76 -25.97
CA SER A 4 19.87 57.19 -26.39
C SER A 4 20.07 56.53 -27.76
N ASP A 5 19.55 55.37 -28.10
CA ASP A 5 19.08 54.21 -27.35
C ASP A 5 19.18 53.07 -28.36
N GLY A 6 19.92 52.02 -28.02
CA GLY A 6 19.95 50.81 -28.84
C GLY A 6 18.61 50.10 -28.70
N LEU A 7 17.87 49.99 -29.80
CA LEU A 7 16.67 49.16 -29.90
C LEU A 7 17.06 47.69 -29.74
N ASN A 8 17.08 47.17 -28.50
CA ASN A 8 17.30 45.76 -28.24
C ASN A 8 15.99 45.00 -28.41
N LEU A 9 15.85 44.37 -29.58
CA LEU A 9 14.83 43.38 -29.90
C LEU A 9 15.08 42.09 -29.08
N PHE A 10 14.52 42.03 -27.88
CA PHE A 10 14.16 40.75 -27.26
C PHE A 10 12.77 40.92 -26.65
N SER A 11 11.75 40.71 -27.48
CA SER A 11 10.39 40.53 -27.02
C SER A 11 10.37 39.36 -26.03
N GLY A 12 10.09 39.67 -24.77
CA GLY A 12 10.04 38.69 -23.71
C GLY A 12 8.97 37.64 -23.99
N LEU A 13 9.41 36.43 -24.32
CA LEU A 13 8.72 35.25 -23.81
C LEU A 13 8.87 35.31 -22.30
N VAL A 14 7.90 35.92 -21.63
CA VAL A 14 7.65 35.62 -20.23
C VAL A 14 7.29 34.14 -20.22
N TYR A 15 8.29 33.30 -19.95
CA TYR A 15 8.03 31.96 -19.46
C TYR A 15 7.39 32.15 -18.09
N ILE A 16 6.08 32.37 -18.07
CA ILE A 16 5.28 32.15 -16.88
C ILE A 16 5.54 30.69 -16.60
N GLY A 17 6.41 30.42 -15.63
CA GLY A 17 6.61 29.08 -15.12
C GLY A 17 5.26 28.56 -14.70
N ILE A 18 4.64 27.79 -15.58
CA ILE A 18 3.68 26.79 -15.16
C ILE A 18 4.48 25.94 -14.17
N ALA A 19 4.22 26.13 -12.89
CA ALA A 19 4.56 25.11 -11.92
C ALA A 19 3.96 23.83 -12.51
N SER A 20 4.84 22.89 -12.85
CA SER A 20 4.54 21.59 -13.44
C SER A 20 3.10 21.15 -13.20
N GLU A 21 2.24 21.32 -14.21
CA GLU A 21 0.92 20.68 -14.28
C GLU A 21 1.07 19.17 -14.58
N TYR A 22 2.25 18.60 -14.26
CA TYR A 22 2.69 17.28 -14.69
C TYR A 22 2.83 16.29 -13.53
N MET A 23 2.36 16.63 -12.33
CA MET A 23 2.03 15.62 -11.32
C MET A 23 0.54 15.35 -11.38
N VAL A 24 0.12 14.71 -12.48
CA VAL A 24 -1.27 14.30 -12.71
C VAL A 24 -1.72 13.29 -11.65
N THR A 25 -0.78 12.61 -10.99
CA THR A 25 -1.03 11.70 -9.86
C THR A 25 -0.30 12.13 -8.59
N SER A 26 -0.98 12.00 -7.46
CA SER A 26 -0.43 12.21 -6.11
C SER A 26 -0.40 10.89 -5.33
N VAL A 27 0.59 10.75 -4.43
CA VAL A 27 0.63 9.68 -3.43
C VAL A 27 0.51 10.31 -2.05
N GLY A 28 -0.30 9.73 -1.16
CA GLY A 28 -0.47 10.24 0.19
C GLY A 28 -0.77 9.12 1.18
N SER A 29 -0.20 9.25 2.38
CA SER A 29 -0.49 8.33 3.48
C SER A 29 -1.85 8.56 4.08
N LYS A 30 -2.54 7.45 4.41
CA LYS A 30 -3.94 7.47 4.83
C LYS A 30 -4.10 7.00 6.26
N ILE A 31 -3.77 5.74 6.52
CA ILE A 31 -3.84 5.14 7.86
C ILE A 31 -2.61 4.26 8.09
N SER A 32 -2.30 4.02 9.36
CA SER A 32 -1.34 3.00 9.75
C SER A 32 -1.84 2.31 11.01
N SER A 33 -1.43 1.07 11.19
CA SER A 33 -1.67 0.33 12.42
C SER A 33 -0.37 -0.28 12.91
N GLN A 34 -0.10 -0.10 14.21
CA GLN A 34 1.12 -0.56 14.84
C GLN A 34 0.83 -1.58 15.93
N ARG A 35 1.72 -2.57 16.08
CA ARG A 35 1.76 -3.51 17.20
C ARG A 35 3.18 -3.58 17.75
N THR A 36 3.27 -3.66 19.08
CA THR A 36 4.54 -3.85 19.81
C THR A 36 4.54 -5.08 20.71
N THR A 37 3.40 -5.77 20.81
CA THR A 37 3.25 -6.99 21.60
C THR A 37 3.71 -8.19 20.79
N VAL A 38 4.49 -9.07 21.44
CA VAL A 38 4.93 -10.35 20.86
C VAL A 38 3.72 -11.15 20.36
N TRP A 39 3.88 -11.89 19.28
CA TRP A 39 2.84 -12.73 18.71
C TRP A 39 3.41 -14.01 18.09
N THR A 40 2.58 -15.04 18.07
CA THR A 40 2.77 -16.36 17.44
C THR A 40 1.51 -16.74 16.66
N ASP A 41 0.34 -16.24 17.08
CA ASP A 41 -0.91 -16.37 16.33
C ASP A 41 -1.01 -15.32 15.21
N PRO A 42 -1.72 -15.59 14.10
CA PRO A 42 -1.89 -14.64 13.01
C PRO A 42 -2.45 -13.30 13.48
N ILE A 43 -1.81 -12.21 13.04
CA ILE A 43 -2.23 -10.84 13.35
C ILE A 43 -2.89 -10.18 12.14
N ASN A 44 -3.93 -9.38 12.39
CA ASN A 44 -4.76 -8.81 11.33
C ASN A 44 -4.90 -7.28 11.43
N HIS A 45 -4.72 -6.57 10.32
CA HIS A 45 -5.18 -5.19 10.15
C HIS A 45 -6.35 -5.16 9.17
N ILE A 46 -7.53 -4.79 9.66
CA ILE A 46 -8.75 -4.67 8.87
C ILE A 46 -9.14 -3.20 8.77
N PHE A 47 -9.44 -2.75 7.57
CA PHE A 47 -9.87 -1.37 7.33
C PHE A 47 -10.84 -1.30 6.16
N THR A 48 -11.61 -0.22 6.13
CA THR A 48 -12.50 0.11 5.02
C THR A 48 -11.97 1.30 4.22
N VAL A 49 -12.28 1.30 2.93
CA VAL A 49 -12.10 2.41 2.00
C VAL A 49 -13.47 2.75 1.44
N THR A 50 -13.99 3.92 1.81
CA THR A 50 -15.35 4.33 1.48
C THR A 50 -15.33 5.47 0.47
N PHE A 51 -15.92 5.23 -0.70
CA PHE A 51 -16.19 6.27 -1.69
C PHE A 51 -17.58 6.88 -1.45
N PRO A 52 -17.82 8.13 -1.89
CA PRO A 52 -19.15 8.75 -1.80
C PRO A 52 -20.26 7.92 -2.47
N ASP A 53 -19.93 7.34 -3.63
CA ASP A 53 -20.80 6.48 -4.41
C ASP A 53 -19.98 5.58 -5.36
N VAL A 54 -20.65 4.61 -5.99
CA VAL A 54 -20.03 3.67 -6.94
C VAL A 54 -19.43 4.39 -8.16
N PRO A 55 -20.08 5.38 -8.80
CA PRO A 55 -19.48 6.13 -9.90
C PRO A 55 -18.15 6.81 -9.53
N THR A 56 -18.04 7.36 -8.32
CA THR A 56 -16.79 7.98 -7.84
C THR A 56 -15.69 6.95 -7.66
N ALA A 57 -16.02 5.76 -7.14
CA ALA A 57 -15.08 4.64 -7.04
C ALA A 57 -14.61 4.18 -8.43
N THR A 58 -15.53 4.01 -9.38
CA THR A 58 -15.18 3.65 -10.76
C THR A 58 -14.28 4.71 -11.40
N GLU A 59 -14.59 6.00 -11.28
CA GLU A 59 -13.74 7.07 -11.81
C GLU A 59 -12.34 7.05 -11.21
N PHE A 60 -12.24 6.80 -9.90
CA PHE A 60 -10.97 6.67 -9.20
C PHE A 60 -10.08 5.59 -9.81
N PHE A 61 -10.60 4.37 -9.95
CA PHE A 61 -9.82 3.24 -10.45
C PHE A 61 -9.54 3.33 -11.94
N SER A 62 -10.51 3.75 -12.77
CA SER A 62 -10.31 3.92 -14.22
C SER A 62 -9.31 5.03 -14.58
N LYS A 63 -9.02 5.96 -13.65
CA LYS A 63 -7.94 6.95 -13.80
C LYS A 63 -6.59 6.48 -13.21
N GLY A 64 -6.46 5.19 -12.91
CA GLY A 64 -5.24 4.57 -12.38
C GLY A 64 -5.05 4.79 -10.88
N GLY A 65 -6.13 5.04 -10.13
CA GLY A 65 -6.11 5.06 -8.68
C GLY A 65 -5.69 3.71 -8.10
N GLN A 66 -5.00 3.75 -6.96
CA GLN A 66 -4.48 2.57 -6.27
C GLN A 66 -4.64 2.70 -4.76
N ILE A 67 -5.07 1.60 -4.14
CA ILE A 67 -4.91 1.38 -2.70
C ILE A 67 -3.58 0.65 -2.51
N ARG A 68 -2.72 1.16 -1.63
CA ARG A 68 -1.34 0.69 -1.50
C ARG A 68 -1.07 0.21 -0.10
N PHE A 69 -0.39 -0.92 -0.01
CA PHE A 69 -0.08 -1.61 1.23
C PHE A 69 1.43 -1.78 1.33
N SER A 70 1.96 -1.44 2.48
CA SER A 70 3.31 -1.80 2.87
C SER A 70 3.32 -2.10 4.36
N ALA A 71 4.37 -2.76 4.83
CA ALA A 71 4.62 -2.90 6.24
C ALA A 71 6.12 -2.89 6.50
N ASP A 72 6.48 -2.56 7.73
CA ASP A 72 7.84 -2.73 8.22
C ASP A 72 7.83 -3.35 9.61
N ARG A 73 8.99 -3.91 9.94
CA ARG A 73 9.29 -4.41 11.27
C ARG A 73 10.62 -3.79 11.76
N THR A 74 10.64 -3.24 12.96
CA THR A 74 11.83 -2.62 13.60
C THR A 74 11.98 -2.99 15.08
N GLY A 75 13.21 -2.94 15.61
CA GLY A 75 13.51 -3.26 17.03
C GLY A 75 13.33 -4.74 17.38
N GLY A 76 13.24 -5.06 18.68
CA GLY A 76 13.12 -6.44 19.17
C GLY A 76 14.44 -7.23 19.17
N PHE A 77 14.38 -8.52 19.48
CA PHE A 77 15.57 -9.38 19.51
C PHE A 77 16.03 -9.80 18.11
N GLY A 78 17.33 -10.02 17.93
CA GLY A 78 17.91 -10.53 16.68
C GLY A 78 17.71 -12.05 16.53
N ASN A 79 16.46 -12.52 16.57
CA ASN A 79 16.11 -13.92 16.30
C ASN A 79 15.80 -14.12 14.80
N MET A 80 15.72 -15.38 14.38
CA MET A 80 15.50 -15.72 12.98
C MET A 80 14.08 -15.39 12.52
N GLN A 81 13.09 -15.49 13.41
CA GLN A 81 11.70 -15.14 13.13
C GLN A 81 11.54 -13.67 12.74
N ASN A 82 12.13 -12.76 13.52
CA ASN A 82 12.15 -11.34 13.21
C ASN A 82 12.92 -11.04 11.94
N THR A 83 14.02 -11.75 11.70
CA THR A 83 14.80 -11.61 10.47
C THR A 83 13.97 -12.02 9.26
N SER A 84 13.20 -13.11 9.37
CA SER A 84 12.29 -13.60 8.33
C SER A 84 11.22 -12.57 7.99
N PHE A 85 10.50 -12.03 8.98
CA PHE A 85 9.53 -10.96 8.73
C PHE A 85 10.16 -9.68 8.16
N SER A 86 11.33 -9.26 8.65
CA SER A 86 12.02 -8.10 8.08
C SER A 86 12.42 -8.30 6.61
N ILE A 87 12.85 -9.51 6.23
CA ILE A 87 13.13 -9.87 4.83
C ILE A 87 11.85 -9.88 4.02
N LEU A 88 10.82 -10.62 4.46
CA LEU A 88 9.54 -10.74 3.77
C LEU A 88 8.92 -9.37 3.47
N LEU A 89 8.79 -8.52 4.50
CA LEU A 89 8.18 -7.20 4.34
C LEU A 89 9.01 -6.27 3.44
N GLY A 90 10.35 -6.38 3.50
CA GLY A 90 11.24 -5.66 2.59
C GLY A 90 11.12 -6.12 1.13
N GLU A 91 11.02 -7.43 0.91
CA GLU A 91 10.94 -8.04 -0.43
C GLU A 91 9.56 -7.92 -1.09
N ILE A 92 8.48 -7.83 -0.32
CA ILE A 92 7.15 -7.49 -0.87
C ILE A 92 7.14 -6.06 -1.38
N SER A 93 7.82 -5.16 -0.66
CA SER A 93 7.83 -3.71 -0.90
C SER A 93 6.40 -3.14 -0.83
N ILE A 94 5.90 -2.54 -1.92
CA ILE A 94 4.55 -1.94 -1.97
C ILE A 94 3.65 -2.86 -2.79
N VAL A 95 2.58 -3.37 -2.17
CA VAL A 95 1.46 -3.99 -2.88
C VAL A 95 0.50 -2.90 -3.36
N MET A 96 0.02 -3.01 -4.59
CA MET A 96 -0.82 -2.04 -5.29
C MET A 96 -2.08 -2.74 -5.79
N PHE A 97 -3.22 -2.45 -5.14
CA PHE A 97 -4.54 -2.85 -5.61
C PHE A 97 -5.07 -1.78 -6.59
N GLY A 98 -5.28 -2.14 -7.85
CA GLY A 98 -5.76 -1.26 -8.91
C GLY A 98 -7.08 -1.72 -9.53
N GLU A 99 -7.42 -1.18 -10.71
CA GLU A 99 -8.68 -1.46 -11.39
C GLU A 99 -8.86 -2.94 -11.77
N LEU A 100 -7.84 -3.55 -12.38
CA LEU A 100 -7.94 -4.89 -13.00
C LEU A 100 -7.07 -5.97 -12.32
N ALA A 101 -6.18 -5.57 -11.40
CA ALA A 101 -5.25 -6.49 -10.78
C ALA A 101 -4.69 -5.93 -9.47
N THR A 102 -4.11 -6.84 -8.69
CA THR A 102 -3.25 -6.53 -7.56
C THR A 102 -1.83 -6.97 -7.89
N THR A 103 -0.87 -6.06 -7.76
CA THR A 103 0.55 -6.30 -8.06
C THR A 103 1.42 -5.80 -6.92
N ASN A 104 2.73 -6.06 -6.94
CA ASN A 104 3.65 -5.46 -6.00
C ASN A 104 4.93 -4.97 -6.70
N SER A 105 5.66 -4.06 -6.05
CA SER A 105 6.91 -3.48 -6.58
C SER A 105 8.17 -4.25 -6.20
N GLY A 106 8.05 -5.20 -5.29
CA GLY A 106 9.17 -5.97 -4.76
C GLY A 106 9.45 -7.25 -5.55
N PRO A 107 10.61 -7.89 -5.31
CA PRO A 107 11.00 -9.13 -6.01
C PRO A 107 10.18 -10.36 -5.65
N THR A 108 9.51 -10.37 -4.49
CA THR A 108 8.77 -11.53 -3.96
C THR A 108 7.29 -11.19 -3.82
N GLY A 109 6.42 -12.19 -3.97
CA GLY A 109 4.98 -12.06 -3.79
C GLY A 109 4.18 -12.39 -5.03
N ASN A 110 2.98 -12.91 -4.81
CA ASN A 110 2.07 -13.35 -5.84
C ASN A 110 0.84 -12.45 -5.82
N GLY A 111 0.83 -11.47 -6.71
CA GLY A 111 -0.37 -10.71 -7.05
C GLY A 111 -1.37 -11.55 -7.83
N THR A 112 -2.57 -11.02 -8.00
CA THR A 112 -3.68 -11.69 -8.70
C THR A 112 -4.28 -10.80 -9.77
N ALA A 113 -5.00 -11.39 -10.73
CA ALA A 113 -5.85 -10.67 -11.67
C ALA A 113 -7.19 -10.25 -11.04
N ILE A 114 -7.17 -9.88 -9.76
CA ILE A 114 -8.31 -9.36 -9.01
C ILE A 114 -7.97 -7.92 -8.63
N GLY A 115 -8.61 -6.98 -9.33
CA GLY A 115 -8.68 -5.57 -8.96
C GLY A 115 -10.11 -5.17 -8.57
N TYR A 116 -10.37 -3.87 -8.51
CA TYR A 116 -11.69 -3.29 -8.21
C TYR A 116 -12.82 -3.92 -9.04
N ASP A 117 -12.62 -4.09 -10.35
CA ASP A 117 -13.64 -4.62 -11.27
C ASP A 117 -13.95 -6.11 -11.06
N ASN A 118 -13.13 -6.80 -10.26
CA ASN A 118 -13.21 -8.25 -10.05
C ASN A 118 -13.66 -8.62 -8.63
N LEU A 119 -13.79 -7.64 -7.73
CA LEU A 119 -14.23 -7.88 -6.37
C LEU A 119 -15.70 -8.30 -6.31
N THR A 120 -16.00 -9.13 -5.31
CA THR A 120 -17.35 -9.58 -4.97
C THR A 120 -17.69 -9.21 -3.53
N GLY A 121 -18.92 -9.51 -3.11
CA GLY A 121 -19.39 -9.32 -1.73
C GLY A 121 -18.81 -10.30 -0.72
N SER A 122 -17.71 -11.00 -1.03
CA SER A 122 -17.04 -11.95 -0.15
C SER A 122 -15.53 -11.79 -0.27
N TYR A 123 -14.82 -12.08 0.81
CA TYR A 123 -13.36 -11.99 0.82
C TYR A 123 -12.75 -12.87 -0.26
N GLN A 124 -11.91 -12.25 -1.10
CA GLN A 124 -11.07 -12.90 -2.08
C GLN A 124 -9.61 -12.59 -1.74
N SER A 125 -8.76 -13.62 -1.78
CA SER A 125 -7.31 -13.41 -1.72
C SER A 125 -6.87 -12.66 -2.96
N ILE A 126 -6.23 -11.50 -2.75
CA ILE A 126 -5.74 -10.63 -3.82
C ILE A 126 -4.21 -10.59 -3.89
N PHE A 127 -3.54 -10.98 -2.80
CA PHE A 127 -2.09 -11.04 -2.69
C PHE A 127 -1.64 -12.03 -1.61
N THR A 128 -0.58 -12.76 -1.89
CA THR A 128 0.11 -13.63 -0.92
C THR A 128 1.61 -13.60 -1.15
N ALA A 129 2.40 -13.57 -0.10
CA ALA A 129 3.85 -13.72 -0.17
C ALA A 129 4.34 -14.51 1.03
N ASN A 130 5.31 -15.40 0.80
CA ASN A 130 5.98 -16.12 1.86
C ASN A 130 7.42 -15.65 1.97
N SER A 131 8.00 -15.77 3.16
CA SER A 131 9.39 -15.41 3.40
C SER A 131 10.34 -16.27 2.56
N SER A 132 11.44 -15.65 2.13
CA SER A 132 12.55 -16.34 1.45
C SER A 132 13.63 -16.82 2.43
N ALA A 133 13.45 -16.60 3.74
CA ALA A 133 14.41 -17.00 4.76
C ALA A 133 14.43 -18.54 4.95
N ASP A 134 15.62 -19.14 4.89
CA ASP A 134 15.84 -20.59 4.80
C ASP A 134 15.06 -21.47 5.80
N GLN A 135 14.82 -21.00 7.03
CA GLN A 135 14.16 -21.79 8.10
C GLN A 135 12.69 -21.41 8.32
N TYR A 136 12.23 -20.31 7.73
CA TYR A 136 10.92 -19.71 7.99
C TYR A 136 10.19 -19.37 6.70
N THR A 137 10.36 -20.19 5.67
CA THR A 137 9.71 -20.00 4.37
C THR A 137 8.18 -20.09 4.43
N ALA A 138 7.62 -20.46 5.58
CA ALA A 138 6.20 -20.54 5.81
C ALA A 138 5.60 -19.24 6.37
N ASP A 139 6.42 -18.33 6.93
CA ASP A 139 5.95 -17.00 7.32
C ASP A 139 5.28 -16.32 6.14
N GLU A 140 4.06 -15.82 6.35
CA GLU A 140 3.20 -15.33 5.29
C GLU A 140 2.72 -13.91 5.54
N TYR A 141 2.63 -13.15 4.44
CA TYR A 141 1.87 -11.91 4.36
C TYR A 141 0.80 -12.08 3.28
N SER A 142 -0.47 -11.89 3.66
CA SER A 142 -1.59 -11.99 2.72
C SER A 142 -2.55 -10.83 2.82
N ILE A 143 -3.23 -10.54 1.71
CA ILE A 143 -4.28 -9.52 1.64
C ILE A 143 -5.52 -10.14 1.02
N GLU A 144 -6.64 -9.98 1.72
CA GLU A 144 -7.96 -10.29 1.22
C GLU A 144 -8.80 -9.01 1.07
N ALA A 145 -9.66 -8.98 0.06
CA ALA A 145 -10.52 -7.84 -0.20
C ALA A 145 -11.95 -8.28 -0.57
N LEU A 146 -12.93 -7.43 -0.25
CA LEU A 146 -14.31 -7.52 -0.70
C LEU A 146 -14.88 -6.14 -0.99
N ILE A 147 -16.00 -6.09 -1.72
CA ILE A 147 -16.72 -4.85 -2.04
C ILE A 147 -18.21 -4.96 -1.68
N ASN A 148 -18.77 -3.89 -1.14
CA ASN A 148 -20.19 -3.73 -0.90
C ASN A 148 -20.64 -2.33 -1.32
N GLY A 149 -21.15 -2.20 -2.54
CA GLY A 149 -21.49 -0.90 -3.11
C GLY A 149 -20.23 -0.04 -3.31
N ALA A 150 -20.16 1.10 -2.63
CA ALA A 150 -19.05 2.05 -2.71
C ALA A 150 -17.98 1.84 -1.61
N GLU A 151 -18.12 0.79 -0.79
CA GLU A 151 -17.20 0.46 0.29
C GLU A 151 -16.39 -0.78 -0.06
N LEU A 152 -15.07 -0.67 0.04
CA LEU A 152 -14.14 -1.79 -0.06
C LEU A 152 -13.65 -2.12 1.36
N THR A 153 -13.61 -3.40 1.70
CA THR A 153 -12.99 -3.86 2.95
C THR A 153 -11.75 -4.66 2.62
N PHE A 154 -10.65 -4.33 3.29
CA PHE A 154 -9.38 -5.04 3.18
C PHE A 154 -9.01 -5.66 4.52
N LYS A 155 -8.43 -6.85 4.46
CA LYS A 155 -7.83 -7.55 5.59
C LYS A 155 -6.41 -7.92 5.22
N VAL A 156 -5.45 -7.33 5.92
CA VAL A 156 -4.03 -7.68 5.84
C VAL A 156 -3.73 -8.64 6.98
N THR A 157 -3.16 -9.80 6.66
CA THR A 157 -2.81 -10.84 7.62
C THR A 157 -1.31 -11.09 7.58
N MET A 158 -0.69 -11.21 8.75
CA MET A 158 0.66 -11.76 8.89
C MET A 158 0.56 -13.02 9.73
N THR A 159 1.13 -14.11 9.23
CA THR A 159 1.03 -15.43 9.86
C THR A 159 2.43 -15.98 10.08
N ASP A 160 2.67 -16.42 11.31
CA ASP A 160 3.80 -17.26 11.68
C ASP A 160 3.38 -18.71 11.46
N ASP A 161 3.90 -19.36 10.41
CA ASP A 161 3.56 -20.76 10.07
C ASP A 161 4.82 -21.65 10.04
N GLY A 162 5.88 -21.24 10.75
CA GLY A 162 7.15 -21.97 10.80
C GLY A 162 7.03 -23.41 11.32
N ASP A 163 7.98 -24.28 10.94
CA ASP A 163 8.11 -25.63 11.53
C ASP A 163 8.40 -25.47 13.02
N ASN A 164 7.39 -25.77 13.84
CA ASN A 164 7.27 -25.73 15.31
C ASN A 164 8.37 -26.41 16.14
N THR A 165 9.59 -26.58 15.63
CA THR A 165 10.72 -27.14 16.37
C THR A 165 11.47 -26.10 17.21
N TYR A 166 11.37 -24.80 16.88
CA TYR A 166 11.84 -23.66 17.69
C TYR A 166 10.99 -22.41 17.41
N ASP A 167 9.77 -22.33 17.92
CA ASP A 167 8.91 -21.16 17.71
C ASP A 167 9.27 -20.04 18.71
N GLU A 168 10.01 -19.04 18.25
CA GLU A 168 10.22 -17.79 18.95
C GLU A 168 9.26 -16.73 18.40
N GLY A 169 8.30 -16.30 19.21
CA GLY A 169 7.35 -15.29 18.77
C GLY A 169 8.00 -14.02 18.20
N VAL A 170 7.35 -13.47 17.18
CA VAL A 170 7.73 -12.23 16.52
C VAL A 170 7.54 -11.07 17.51
N ASP A 171 8.60 -10.30 17.76
CA ASP A 171 8.57 -9.18 18.71
C ASP A 171 8.85 -7.82 18.04
N GLY A 172 9.28 -6.83 18.83
CA GLY A 172 9.55 -5.48 18.33
C GLY A 172 8.30 -4.77 17.83
N THR A 173 8.49 -3.83 16.90
CA THR A 173 7.42 -2.99 16.37
C THR A 173 7.12 -3.39 14.94
N ILE A 174 5.88 -3.81 14.67
CA ILE A 174 5.36 -3.98 13.32
C ILE A 174 4.44 -2.82 13.02
N THR A 175 4.60 -2.23 11.85
CA THR A 175 3.68 -1.19 11.35
C THR A 175 3.17 -1.58 9.97
N SER A 176 1.85 -1.64 9.82
CA SER A 176 1.16 -1.73 8.53
C SER A 176 0.77 -0.33 8.09
N TYR A 177 1.16 0.07 6.87
CA TYR A 177 0.84 1.37 6.28
C TYR A 177 -0.10 1.19 5.09
N ILE A 178 -1.10 2.06 5.03
CA ILE A 178 -2.00 2.18 3.90
C ILE A 178 -1.82 3.57 3.31
N ASP A 179 -1.42 3.56 2.04
CA ASP A 179 -1.28 4.75 1.22
C ASP A 179 -2.28 4.71 0.07
N GLU A 180 -2.43 5.86 -0.57
CA GLU A 180 -3.23 6.03 -1.77
C GLU A 180 -2.35 6.60 -2.87
N ARG A 181 -2.50 6.11 -4.10
CA ARG A 181 -2.14 6.88 -5.30
C ARG A 181 -3.41 7.22 -6.05
N ARG A 182 -3.55 8.47 -6.47
CA ARG A 182 -4.73 8.92 -7.21
C ARG A 182 -4.40 9.96 -8.25
N HIS A 183 -5.25 10.09 -9.26
CA HIS A 183 -5.22 11.28 -10.11
C HIS A 183 -5.67 12.50 -9.30
N ASN A 184 -5.02 13.65 -9.48
CA ASN A 184 -5.36 14.87 -8.73
C ASN A 184 -6.81 15.37 -8.93
N THR A 185 -7.51 14.90 -9.98
CA THR A 185 -8.90 15.25 -10.30
C THR A 185 -9.92 14.28 -9.68
N THR A 186 -9.49 13.14 -9.15
CA THR A 186 -10.40 12.19 -8.48
C THR A 186 -10.49 12.54 -6.99
N LEU A 187 -11.65 12.26 -6.40
CA LEU A 187 -11.80 12.38 -4.94
C LEU A 187 -10.98 11.29 -4.24
N SER A 188 -10.42 11.64 -3.09
CA SER A 188 -9.80 10.68 -2.18
C SER A 188 -10.92 10.05 -1.34
N PRO A 189 -10.98 8.71 -1.22
CA PRO A 189 -11.94 8.06 -0.35
C PRO A 189 -11.54 8.21 1.13
N ASP A 190 -12.48 7.90 2.01
CA ASP A 190 -12.26 7.86 3.45
C ASP A 190 -11.71 6.49 3.87
N TYR A 191 -10.70 6.48 4.74
CA TYR A 191 -10.03 5.27 5.22
C TYR A 191 -10.23 5.15 6.72
N VAL A 192 -10.75 4.01 7.17
CA VAL A 192 -11.02 3.76 8.59
C VAL A 192 -10.53 2.38 8.99
N THR A 193 -9.60 2.33 9.95
CA THR A 193 -9.24 1.07 10.62
C THR A 193 -10.44 0.57 11.43
N THR A 194 -10.93 -0.62 11.09
CA THR A 194 -12.02 -1.30 11.80
C THR A 194 -11.48 -2.33 12.79
N ASN A 195 -10.30 -2.90 12.51
CA ASN A 195 -9.52 -3.68 13.45
C ASN A 195 -8.04 -3.31 13.32
N GLY A 196 -7.44 -2.79 14.39
CA GLY A 196 -5.99 -2.59 14.41
C GLY A 196 -5.24 -3.92 14.42
N LEU A 197 -3.97 -3.89 14.03
CA LEU A 197 -3.04 -5.02 14.01
C LEU A 197 -3.06 -5.76 15.36
N SER A 198 -3.85 -6.83 15.44
CA SER A 198 -4.15 -7.57 16.67
C SER A 198 -4.12 -9.07 16.44
#